data_AF-A0A6B2LJY0-F1
#
_entry.id   AF-A0A6B2LJY0-F1
#
_cell.length_a   1.000
_cell.length_b   1.000
_cell.length_c   1.000
_cell.angle_alpha   90.00
_cell.angle_beta   90.00
_cell.angle_gamma   90.00
#
_symmetry.space_group_name_H-M   'P 1'
#
loop_
_entity.id
_entity.type
_entity.pdbx_description
1 polymer ?
#
loop_
_entity_poly.entity_id
_entity_poly.type
_entity_poly.pdbx_seq_one_letter_code
_entity_poly.pdbx_strand_id
1 'polypeptide(L)'
;MVAEALKKGKNLRYLNLANNGFKNKGSEAILRNIPVCVYSLNMDGNLEKSSDKAKSESACRELSNMLLSKPALHSLSLAGGNLKEDISYFFAALGDNDTLKELDVSGQQCGDQAFAILCSSLRKNKTLTSLNCSKNNLSLNSSLALKQALKHNSTLQKIEIFSSSYDKIAQDSTAISLFEDITLEV
;
A
#
# COMPACT_ATOMS: atom_id res chain seq x y z
N MET A 1 9.64 15.82 18.28
CA MET A 1 9.67 14.91 19.43
C MET A 1 9.83 13.45 19.00
N VAL A 2 8.98 12.88 18.12
CA VAL A 2 9.15 11.51 17.59
C VAL A 2 10.13 11.42 16.42
N ALA A 3 9.95 12.23 15.37
CA ALA A 3 10.81 12.21 14.17
C ALA A 3 12.31 12.39 14.48
N GLU A 4 12.64 13.27 15.44
CA GLU A 4 14.03 13.50 15.85
C GLU A 4 14.63 12.32 16.61
N ALA A 5 13.82 11.61 17.39
CA ALA A 5 14.26 10.42 18.11
C ALA A 5 14.57 9.27 17.15
N LEU A 6 13.81 9.14 16.05
CA LEU A 6 14.01 8.12 15.03
C LEU A 6 15.42 8.18 14.44
N LYS A 7 15.99 9.37 14.21
CA LYS A 7 17.37 9.53 13.68
C LYS A 7 18.44 8.79 14.49
N LYS A 8 18.21 8.57 15.79
CA LYS A 8 19.18 7.93 16.70
C LYS A 8 18.99 6.42 16.78
N GLY A 9 17.89 5.87 16.26
CA GLY A 9 17.51 4.46 16.36
C GLY A 9 18.27 3.55 15.40
N LYS A 10 19.57 3.32 15.63
CA LYS A 10 20.43 2.49 14.75
C LYS A 10 20.07 1.00 14.72
N ASN A 11 19.31 0.53 15.71
CA ASN A 11 18.88 -0.87 15.85
C ASN A 11 17.36 -1.04 15.77
N LEU A 12 16.63 0.00 15.37
CA LEU A 12 15.19 -0.05 15.29
C LEU A 12 14.78 -0.86 14.06
N ARG A 13 14.26 -2.07 14.28
CA ARG A 13 13.82 -2.98 13.21
C ARG A 13 12.31 -2.95 12.99
N TYR A 14 11.54 -2.78 14.06
CA TYR A 14 10.08 -2.78 14.00
C TYR A 14 9.60 -1.46 14.56
N LEU A 15 8.79 -0.75 13.78
CA LEU A 15 8.27 0.55 14.15
C LEU A 15 6.76 0.57 13.89
N ASN A 16 5.99 0.54 14.97
CA ASN A 16 4.55 0.72 14.91
C ASN A 16 4.19 2.15 15.34
N LEU A 17 3.58 2.87 14.41
CA LEU A 17 3.17 4.25 14.55
C LEU A 17 1.68 4.42 14.25
N ALA A 18 0.91 3.34 14.15
CA ALA A 18 -0.52 3.35 13.84
C ALA A 18 -1.32 4.31 14.72
N ASN A 19 -2.31 4.99 14.13
CA ASN A 19 -3.36 5.74 14.81
C ASN A 19 -2.85 6.83 15.78
N ASN A 20 -1.75 7.49 15.44
CA ASN A 20 -1.17 8.56 16.26
C ASN A 20 -1.60 9.96 15.81
N GLY A 21 -2.47 10.07 14.80
CA GLY A 21 -3.02 11.35 14.37
C GLY A 21 -1.98 12.33 13.86
N PHE A 22 -0.86 11.85 13.30
CA PHE A 22 0.23 12.69 12.83
C PHE A 22 -0.18 13.64 11.70
N LYS A 23 -1.18 13.23 10.90
CA LYS A 23 -1.61 13.90 9.66
C LYS A 23 -0.44 14.06 8.69
N ASN A 24 -0.66 14.68 7.54
CA ASN A 24 0.35 14.70 6.47
C ASN A 24 1.69 15.34 6.90
N LYS A 25 1.67 16.47 7.61
CA LYS A 25 2.90 17.14 8.06
C LYS A 25 3.73 16.30 9.04
N GLY A 26 3.06 15.66 10.01
CA GLY A 26 3.74 14.82 10.99
C GLY A 26 4.27 13.54 10.33
N SER A 27 3.47 12.93 9.46
CA SER A 27 3.84 11.75 8.70
C SER A 27 5.03 12.02 7.78
N GLU A 28 5.06 13.14 7.04
CA GLU A 28 6.22 13.55 6.24
C GLU A 28 7.50 13.67 7.09
N ALA A 29 7.41 14.32 8.25
CA ALA A 29 8.56 14.46 9.15
C ALA A 29 9.04 13.10 9.65
N ILE A 30 8.14 12.17 9.92
CA ILE A 30 8.48 10.79 10.31
C ILE A 30 9.16 10.07 9.16
N LEU A 31 8.53 10.03 7.98
CA LEU A 31 9.02 9.33 6.78
C LEU A 31 10.44 9.75 6.39
N ARG A 32 10.75 11.05 6.47
CA ARG A 32 12.11 11.60 6.24
C ARG A 32 13.15 11.06 7.22
N ASN A 33 12.75 10.72 8.44
CA ASN A 33 13.65 10.40 9.56
C ASN A 33 13.64 8.93 9.98
N ILE A 34 12.88 8.06 9.29
CA ILE A 34 12.89 6.61 9.55
C ILE A 34 14.31 6.06 9.32
N PRO A 35 14.90 5.31 10.27
CA PRO A 35 16.21 4.68 10.06
C PRO A 35 16.22 3.73 8.87
N VAL A 36 17.33 3.69 8.16
CA VAL A 36 17.53 2.76 7.03
C VAL A 36 17.51 1.28 7.45
N CYS A 37 17.61 0.98 8.75
CA CYS A 37 17.57 -0.37 9.30
C CYS A 37 16.17 -0.90 9.61
N VAL A 38 15.13 -0.05 9.52
CA VAL A 38 13.75 -0.45 9.80
C VAL A 38 13.33 -1.51 8.79
N TYR A 39 12.90 -2.65 9.33
CA TYR A 39 12.45 -3.82 8.60
C TYR A 39 10.94 -3.82 8.36
N SER A 40 10.19 -3.44 9.40
CA SER A 40 8.73 -3.35 9.36
C SER A 40 8.28 -2.00 9.89
N LEU A 41 7.40 -1.35 9.12
CA LEU A 41 6.81 -0.07 9.44
C LEU A 41 5.29 -0.17 9.37
N ASN A 42 4.61 0.18 10.46
CA ASN A 42 3.17 0.40 10.45
C ASN A 42 2.88 1.91 10.64
N MET A 43 2.22 2.51 9.64
CA MET A 43 1.77 3.91 9.61
C MET A 43 0.26 4.05 9.48
N ASP A 44 -0.51 3.02 9.86
CA ASP A 44 -1.96 2.96 9.71
C ASP A 44 -2.65 4.20 10.29
N GLY A 45 -3.66 4.71 9.59
CA GLY A 45 -4.48 5.84 10.06
C GLY A 45 -3.75 7.18 10.23
N ASN A 46 -2.49 7.31 9.80
CA ASN A 46 -1.72 8.58 9.93
C ASN A 46 -1.70 9.44 8.66
N LEU A 47 -2.25 8.93 7.56
CA LEU A 47 -2.20 9.54 6.24
C LEU A 47 -3.60 9.80 5.73
N GLU A 48 -3.88 11.05 5.37
CA GLU A 48 -5.20 11.49 4.93
C GLU A 48 -5.08 12.41 3.72
N LYS A 49 -6.07 12.40 2.83
CA LYS A 49 -6.13 13.37 1.74
C LYS A 49 -6.24 14.77 2.33
N SER A 50 -5.32 15.63 1.92
CA SER A 50 -5.39 17.06 2.25
C SER A 50 -6.34 17.78 1.30
N SER A 51 -7.09 18.76 1.80
CA SER A 51 -7.89 19.67 0.96
C SER A 51 -7.02 20.51 0.02
N ASP A 52 -5.79 20.78 0.45
CA ASP A 52 -4.74 21.35 -0.37
C ASP A 52 -4.05 20.22 -1.16
N LYS A 53 -4.26 20.22 -2.48
CA LYS A 53 -3.69 19.23 -3.40
C LYS A 53 -2.17 19.14 -3.30
N ALA A 54 -1.46 20.27 -3.19
CA ALA A 54 -0.01 20.27 -3.12
C ALA A 54 0.52 19.56 -1.86
N LYS A 55 -0.17 19.73 -0.73
CA LYS A 55 0.17 19.02 0.51
C LYS A 55 -0.14 17.53 0.46
N SER A 56 -1.22 17.15 -0.23
CA SER A 56 -1.57 15.74 -0.42
C SER A 56 -0.52 15.03 -1.27
N GLU A 57 -0.12 15.64 -2.38
CA GLU A 57 0.95 15.14 -3.24
C GLU A 57 2.29 15.08 -2.52
N SER A 58 2.61 16.08 -1.70
CA SER A 58 3.84 16.11 -0.89
C SER A 58 3.97 14.88 0.01
N ALA A 59 2.91 14.52 0.74
CA ALA A 59 2.91 13.33 1.61
C ALA A 59 3.11 12.04 0.81
N CYS A 60 2.42 11.87 -0.32
CA CYS A 60 2.57 10.69 -1.17
C CYS A 60 3.95 10.62 -1.83
N ARG A 61 4.54 11.75 -2.23
CA ARG A 61 5.91 11.80 -2.75
C ARG A 61 6.93 11.39 -1.68
N GLU A 62 6.74 11.82 -0.44
CA GLU A 62 7.60 11.41 0.67
C GLU A 62 7.47 9.91 0.96
N LEU A 63 6.26 9.34 0.86
CA LEU A 63 6.06 7.89 0.94
C LEU A 63 6.82 7.14 -0.17
N SER A 64 6.71 7.61 -1.41
CA SER A 64 7.44 7.03 -2.55
C SER A 64 8.95 7.10 -2.34
N ASN A 65 9.47 8.24 -1.90
CA ASN A 65 10.90 8.41 -1.61
C ASN A 65 11.36 7.50 -0.48
N MET A 66 10.56 7.37 0.58
CA MET A 66 10.84 6.45 1.68
C MET A 66 10.89 5.01 1.18
N LEU A 67 9.90 4.56 0.40
CA LEU A 67 9.87 3.21 -0.16
C LEU A 67 11.14 2.89 -0.98
N LEU A 68 11.62 3.84 -1.78
CA LEU A 68 12.77 3.65 -2.66
C LEU A 68 14.13 3.83 -1.96
N SER A 69 14.17 4.43 -0.77
CA SER A 69 15.42 4.76 -0.06
C SER A 69 15.72 3.90 1.16
N LYS A 70 14.82 2.98 1.53
CA LYS A 70 14.98 2.13 2.73
C LYS A 70 15.28 0.68 2.34
N PRO A 71 16.55 0.29 2.21
CA PRO A 71 16.93 -1.02 1.69
C PRO A 71 16.57 -2.17 2.65
N ALA A 72 16.32 -1.89 3.93
CA ALA A 72 15.92 -2.91 4.88
C ALA A 72 14.40 -3.09 4.99
N LEU A 73 13.58 -2.27 4.34
CA LEU A 73 12.13 -2.30 4.53
C LEU A 73 11.50 -3.46 3.74
N HIS A 74 10.96 -4.44 4.45
CA HIS A 74 10.32 -5.63 3.89
C HIS A 74 8.81 -5.68 4.18
N SER A 75 8.33 -4.98 5.20
CA SER A 75 6.92 -4.97 5.58
C SER A 75 6.45 -3.53 5.82
N LEU A 76 5.38 -3.13 5.14
CA LEU A 76 4.80 -1.80 5.23
C LEU A 76 3.28 -1.87 5.33
N SER A 77 2.73 -1.26 6.38
CA SER A 77 1.29 -1.07 6.53
C SER A 77 0.94 0.42 6.49
N LEU A 78 0.02 0.77 5.59
CA LEU A 78 -0.56 2.10 5.42
C LEU A 78 -2.08 2.05 5.63
N ALA A 79 -2.63 1.00 6.24
CA ALA A 79 -4.04 0.70 6.30
C ALA A 79 -4.89 1.80 6.96
N GLY A 80 -6.17 1.87 6.60
CA GLY A 80 -7.13 2.78 7.24
C GLY A 80 -6.80 4.27 7.09
N GLY A 81 -5.93 4.61 6.13
CA GLY A 81 -5.72 5.98 5.68
C GLY A 81 -6.86 6.44 4.75
N ASN A 82 -6.76 7.67 4.25
CA ASN A 82 -7.73 8.22 3.31
C ASN A 82 -7.03 8.98 2.20
N LEU A 83 -5.94 8.42 1.66
CA LEU A 83 -5.16 9.04 0.58
C LEU A 83 -5.92 9.11 -0.74
N LYS A 84 -6.96 8.27 -0.91
CA LYS A 84 -7.78 8.21 -2.12
C LYS A 84 -6.92 8.06 -3.37
N GLU A 85 -7.16 8.86 -4.40
CA GLU A 85 -6.43 8.80 -5.66
C GLU A 85 -4.97 9.24 -5.55
N ASP A 86 -4.59 9.97 -4.50
CA ASP A 86 -3.22 10.48 -4.33
C ASP A 86 -2.23 9.35 -3.98
N ILE A 87 -2.70 8.19 -3.49
CA ILE A 87 -1.82 7.04 -3.25
C ILE A 87 -1.21 6.48 -4.56
N SER A 88 -1.72 6.89 -5.72
CA SER A 88 -1.19 6.53 -7.03
C SER A 88 0.31 6.80 -7.19
N TYR A 89 0.85 7.87 -6.58
CA TYR A 89 2.29 8.15 -6.59
C TYR A 89 3.11 7.07 -5.86
N PHE A 90 2.58 6.56 -4.74
CA PHE A 90 3.18 5.46 -4.00
C PHE A 90 3.08 4.15 -4.80
N PHE A 91 1.94 3.89 -5.42
CA PHE A 91 1.77 2.73 -6.29
C PHE A 91 2.72 2.73 -7.49
N ALA A 92 2.96 3.89 -8.12
CA ALA A 92 3.94 3.98 -9.19
C ALA A 92 5.34 3.59 -8.71
N ALA A 93 5.77 4.11 -7.55
CA ALA A 93 7.09 3.80 -6.97
C ALA A 93 7.24 2.33 -6.56
N LEU A 94 6.16 1.65 -6.18
CA LEU A 94 6.19 0.22 -5.85
C LEU A 94 6.70 -0.64 -7.01
N GLY A 95 6.48 -0.22 -8.27
CA GLY A 95 6.97 -0.95 -9.44
C GLY A 95 8.49 -1.04 -9.53
N ASP A 96 9.19 -0.05 -8.96
CA ASP A 96 10.64 0.06 -8.97
C ASP A 96 11.29 -0.32 -7.62
N ASN A 97 10.49 -0.59 -6.58
CA ASN A 97 11.00 -1.09 -5.30
C ASN A 97 11.40 -2.57 -5.41
N ASP A 98 12.55 -2.91 -4.82
CA ASP A 98 13.18 -4.23 -4.90
C ASP A 98 13.39 -4.88 -3.52
N THR A 99 12.73 -4.39 -2.46
CA THR A 99 12.91 -4.89 -1.08
C THR A 99 11.62 -5.35 -0.41
N LEU A 100 10.51 -4.66 -0.67
CA LEU A 100 9.25 -4.85 0.04
C LEU A 100 8.65 -6.22 -0.31
N LYS A 101 8.26 -6.97 0.73
CA LYS A 101 7.65 -8.30 0.66
C LYS A 101 6.17 -8.27 1.04
N GLU A 102 5.82 -7.46 2.02
CA GLU A 102 4.47 -7.35 2.57
C GLU A 102 3.98 -5.91 2.49
N LEU A 103 2.80 -5.72 1.92
CA LEU A 103 2.16 -4.42 1.81
C LEU A 103 0.70 -4.49 2.21
N ASP A 104 0.29 -3.65 3.16
CA ASP A 104 -1.12 -3.38 3.44
C ASP A 104 -1.46 -1.94 3.06
N VAL A 105 -2.34 -1.80 2.07
CA VAL A 105 -2.93 -0.53 1.61
C VAL A 105 -4.45 -0.59 1.68
N SER A 106 -4.99 -1.37 2.62
CA SER A 106 -6.42 -1.50 2.80
C SER A 106 -7.05 -0.19 3.28
N GLY A 107 -8.30 0.04 2.88
CA GLY A 107 -9.10 1.15 3.40
C GLY A 107 -8.75 2.54 2.87
N GLN A 108 -7.94 2.68 1.82
CA GLN A 108 -7.52 4.00 1.30
C GLN A 108 -8.58 4.72 0.46
N GLN A 109 -9.65 4.03 0.09
CA GLN A 109 -10.68 4.54 -0.84
C GLN A 109 -10.08 5.00 -2.19
N CYS A 110 -9.06 4.29 -2.70
CA CYS A 110 -8.29 4.76 -3.84
C CYS A 110 -9.06 4.79 -5.17
N GLY A 111 -10.11 3.97 -5.30
CA GLY A 111 -10.88 3.82 -6.53
C GLY A 111 -10.09 3.16 -7.66
N ASP A 112 -10.81 2.90 -8.77
CA ASP A 112 -10.30 2.09 -9.87
C ASP A 112 -9.09 2.69 -10.61
N GLN A 113 -9.04 4.02 -10.75
CA GLN A 113 -7.97 4.69 -11.49
C GLN A 113 -6.61 4.55 -10.79
N ALA A 114 -6.55 4.83 -9.48
CA ALA A 114 -5.33 4.63 -8.72
C ALA A 114 -4.98 3.14 -8.63
N PHE A 115 -5.98 2.26 -8.48
CA PHE A 115 -5.76 0.83 -8.43
C PHE A 115 -5.18 0.26 -9.74
N ALA A 116 -5.57 0.79 -10.90
CA ALA A 116 -4.97 0.40 -12.18
C ALA A 116 -3.46 0.66 -12.25
N ILE A 117 -2.98 1.69 -11.55
CA ILE A 117 -1.54 1.99 -11.41
C ILE A 117 -0.87 0.92 -10.54
N LEU A 118 -1.50 0.53 -9.42
CA LEU A 118 -1.02 -0.61 -8.61
C LEU A 118 -0.91 -1.88 -9.45
N CYS A 119 -1.94 -2.23 -10.22
CA CYS A 119 -1.91 -3.38 -11.14
C CYS A 119 -0.76 -3.30 -12.15
N SER A 120 -0.49 -2.11 -12.70
CA SER A 120 0.61 -1.90 -13.64
C SER A 120 1.98 -2.07 -12.97
N SER A 121 2.13 -1.57 -11.74
CA SER A 121 3.34 -1.72 -10.93
C SER A 121 3.59 -3.16 -10.51
N LEU A 122 2.53 -3.91 -10.16
CA LEU A 122 2.63 -5.33 -9.80
C LEU A 122 3.21 -6.18 -10.94
N ARG A 123 2.93 -5.86 -12.21
CA ARG A 123 3.55 -6.59 -13.34
C ARG A 123 5.09 -6.49 -13.34
N LYS A 124 5.61 -5.34 -12.87
CA LYS A 124 7.04 -5.04 -12.83
C LYS A 124 7.69 -5.49 -11.54
N ASN A 125 7.04 -5.29 -10.40
CA ASN A 125 7.59 -5.61 -9.09
C ASN A 125 7.93 -7.11 -8.99
N LYS A 126 9.13 -7.42 -8.50
CA LYS A 126 9.67 -8.79 -8.39
C LYS A 126 9.96 -9.20 -6.96
N THR A 127 9.41 -8.50 -5.98
CA THR A 127 9.73 -8.73 -4.56
C THR A 127 8.52 -8.94 -3.69
N LEU A 128 7.41 -8.26 -3.97
CA LEU A 128 6.20 -8.34 -3.18
C LEU A 128 5.61 -9.75 -3.24
N THR A 129 5.37 -10.33 -2.06
CA THR A 129 4.82 -11.67 -1.86
C THR A 129 3.44 -11.64 -1.22
N SER A 130 3.12 -10.60 -0.44
CA SER A 130 1.82 -10.42 0.22
C SER A 130 1.29 -9.01 0.01
N LEU A 131 0.02 -8.90 -0.41
CA LEU A 131 -0.67 -7.63 -0.63
C LEU A 131 -2.08 -7.66 -0.02
N ASN A 132 -2.38 -6.75 0.88
CA ASN A 132 -3.76 -6.42 1.24
C ASN A 132 -4.19 -5.11 0.57
N CYS A 133 -5.18 -5.18 -0.31
CA CYS A 133 -5.78 -4.01 -0.96
C CYS A 133 -7.31 -3.97 -0.81
N SER A 134 -7.80 -4.57 0.27
CA SER A 134 -9.21 -4.55 0.67
C SER A 134 -9.74 -3.13 0.96
N LYS A 135 -11.05 -2.95 0.94
CA LYS A 135 -11.77 -1.72 1.34
C LYS A 135 -11.33 -0.47 0.54
N ASN A 136 -10.96 -0.65 -0.72
CA ASN A 136 -10.48 0.43 -1.60
C ASN A 136 -11.53 0.97 -2.59
N ASN A 137 -12.81 0.63 -2.41
CA ASN A 137 -13.91 0.99 -3.31
C ASN A 137 -13.64 0.55 -4.77
N LEU A 138 -13.29 -0.72 -4.94
CA LEU A 138 -12.90 -1.31 -6.22
C LEU A 138 -14.10 -1.94 -6.92
N SER A 139 -14.24 -1.68 -8.22
CA SER A 139 -15.24 -2.32 -9.08
C SER A 139 -14.77 -3.67 -9.61
N LEU A 140 -15.65 -4.37 -10.34
CA LEU A 140 -15.33 -5.60 -11.06
C LEU A 140 -14.18 -5.38 -12.07
N ASN A 141 -14.10 -4.21 -12.71
CA ASN A 141 -13.03 -3.89 -13.65
C ASN A 141 -11.67 -3.88 -12.97
N SER A 142 -11.59 -3.41 -11.73
CA SER A 142 -10.37 -3.48 -10.92
C SER A 142 -9.95 -4.92 -10.64
N SER A 143 -10.90 -5.83 -10.35
CA SER A 143 -10.59 -7.27 -10.23
C SER A 143 -10.06 -7.88 -11.52
N LEU A 144 -10.65 -7.53 -12.67
CA LEU A 144 -10.16 -7.99 -13.98
C LEU A 144 -8.75 -7.48 -14.26
N ALA A 145 -8.48 -6.20 -13.97
CA ALA A 145 -7.16 -5.58 -14.13
C ALA A 145 -6.12 -6.26 -13.23
N LEU A 146 -6.49 -6.58 -12.00
CA LEU A 146 -5.65 -7.32 -11.06
C LEU A 146 -5.36 -8.73 -11.58
N LYS A 147 -6.38 -9.50 -11.97
CA LYS A 147 -6.20 -10.84 -12.56
C LYS A 147 -5.25 -10.80 -13.75
N GLN A 148 -5.39 -9.82 -14.62
CA GLN A 148 -4.47 -9.66 -15.75
C GLN A 148 -3.06 -9.29 -15.30
N ALA A 149 -2.88 -8.49 -14.24
CA ALA A 149 -1.56 -8.16 -13.72
C ALA A 149 -0.86 -9.38 -13.12
N LEU A 150 -1.60 -10.22 -12.38
CA LEU A 150 -1.09 -11.42 -11.73
C LEU A 150 -0.63 -12.49 -12.74
N LYS A 151 -1.18 -12.52 -13.96
CA LYS A 151 -0.63 -13.36 -15.04
C LYS A 151 0.83 -13.06 -15.41
N HIS A 152 1.35 -11.88 -15.06
CA HIS A 152 2.74 -11.47 -15.33
C HIS A 152 3.57 -11.29 -14.05
N ASN A 153 2.96 -11.41 -12.88
CA ASN A 153 3.64 -11.36 -11.60
C ASN A 153 3.79 -12.79 -11.09
N SER A 154 5.04 -13.22 -10.86
CA SER A 154 5.37 -14.57 -10.38
C SER A 154 5.84 -14.58 -8.92
N THR A 155 5.71 -13.47 -8.21
CA THR A 155 6.28 -13.30 -6.86
C THR A 155 5.20 -13.15 -5.80
N LEU A 156 4.05 -12.58 -6.16
CA LEU A 156 2.91 -12.42 -5.27
C LEU A 156 2.26 -13.78 -5.02
N GLN A 157 2.15 -14.14 -3.74
CA GLN A 157 1.66 -15.43 -3.27
C GLN A 157 0.34 -15.29 -2.51
N LYS A 158 0.20 -14.19 -1.77
CA LYS A 158 -1.00 -13.85 -1.00
C LYS A 158 -1.56 -12.52 -1.43
N ILE A 159 -2.87 -12.49 -1.67
CA ILE A 159 -3.59 -11.25 -1.96
C ILE A 159 -4.94 -11.21 -1.24
N GLU A 160 -5.28 -10.09 -0.63
CA GLU A 160 -6.56 -9.86 0.01
C GLU A 160 -7.30 -8.70 -0.65
N ILE A 161 -8.51 -8.97 -1.14
CA ILE A 161 -9.35 -8.04 -1.92
C ILE A 161 -10.80 -8.03 -1.43
N PHE A 162 -11.04 -7.68 -0.17
CA PHE A 162 -12.40 -7.53 0.34
C PHE A 162 -12.92 -6.12 0.05
N SER A 163 -13.72 -5.92 -0.99
CA SER A 163 -14.50 -4.68 -1.15
C SER A 163 -15.94 -4.92 -0.68
N SER A 164 -16.50 -3.95 0.03
CA SER A 164 -17.91 -3.94 0.45
C SER A 164 -18.91 -4.06 -0.71
N SER A 165 -18.44 -3.92 -1.96
CA SER A 165 -19.20 -4.13 -3.18
C SER A 165 -19.16 -5.59 -3.67
N TYR A 166 -18.18 -6.40 -3.26
CA TYR A 166 -18.11 -7.84 -3.59
C TYR A 166 -19.14 -8.66 -2.82
N ASP A 167 -19.51 -8.26 -1.60
CA ASP A 167 -20.59 -8.93 -0.86
C ASP A 167 -21.95 -8.84 -1.58
N LYS A 168 -22.12 -7.89 -2.52
CA LYS A 168 -23.29 -7.82 -3.41
C LYS A 168 -23.15 -8.63 -4.69
N ILE A 169 -21.91 -8.95 -5.13
CA ILE A 169 -21.62 -9.66 -6.39
C ILE A 169 -21.28 -11.13 -6.15
N ALA A 170 -20.93 -11.54 -4.93
CA ALA A 170 -20.62 -12.93 -4.55
C ALA A 170 -21.83 -13.89 -4.64
N GLN A 171 -22.99 -13.43 -5.12
CA GLN A 171 -24.08 -14.31 -5.60
C GLN A 171 -23.99 -14.66 -7.09
N ASP A 172 -22.99 -14.11 -7.81
CA ASP A 172 -22.78 -14.34 -9.24
C ASP A 172 -21.52 -15.20 -9.43
N SER A 173 -21.72 -16.41 -9.99
CA SER A 173 -20.75 -17.51 -10.06
C SER A 173 -19.43 -17.15 -10.75
N THR A 174 -19.44 -16.10 -11.57
CA THR A 174 -18.27 -15.59 -12.31
C THR A 174 -17.20 -14.95 -11.42
N ALA A 175 -17.57 -14.38 -10.27
CA ALA A 175 -16.62 -13.71 -9.37
C ALA A 175 -15.80 -14.73 -8.55
N ILE A 176 -16.40 -15.88 -8.21
CA ILE A 176 -15.76 -16.97 -7.46
C ILE A 176 -14.69 -17.64 -8.32
N SER A 177 -15.01 -17.96 -9.58
CA SER A 177 -14.07 -18.59 -10.53
C SER A 177 -12.90 -17.70 -10.95
N LEU A 178 -12.95 -16.39 -10.68
CA LEU A 178 -11.88 -15.48 -11.10
C LEU A 178 -10.59 -15.70 -10.31
N PHE A 179 -10.69 -16.40 -9.18
CA PHE A 179 -9.81 -16.29 -8.04
C PHE A 179 -9.42 -17.65 -7.42
N GLU A 180 -10.02 -18.76 -7.85
CA GLU A 180 -9.65 -20.13 -7.43
C GLU A 180 -8.20 -20.53 -7.80
N ASP A 181 -7.59 -19.89 -8.80
CA ASP A 181 -6.22 -20.21 -9.28
C ASP A 181 -5.09 -19.55 -8.46
N ILE A 182 -5.43 -18.64 -7.55
CA ILE A 182 -4.49 -17.97 -6.66
C ILE A 182 -4.89 -18.42 -5.27
N THR A 183 -3.97 -18.96 -4.48
CA THR A 183 -4.23 -19.37 -3.09
C THR A 183 -4.73 -18.18 -2.28
N LEU A 184 -6.04 -17.96 -2.33
CA LEU A 184 -6.78 -17.05 -1.50
C LEU A 184 -7.18 -17.86 -0.28
N GLU A 185 -6.52 -17.58 0.82
CA GLU A 185 -7.13 -17.85 2.11
C GLU A 185 -8.35 -16.92 2.21
N VAL A 186 -9.52 -17.48 1.88
CA VAL A 186 -10.84 -16.88 2.16
C VAL A 186 -11.19 -17.16 3.62
#